data_AF-A0AAV5V9S9-F1
#
_entry.id   AF-A0AAV5V9S9-F1
#
_cell.length_a   1.000
_cell.length_b   1.000
_cell.length_c   1.000
_cell.angle_alpha   90.00
_cell.angle_beta   90.00
_cell.angle_gamma   90.00
#
_symmetry.space_group_name_H-M   'P 1'
#
loop_
_entity.id
_entity.type
_entity.pdbx_description
1 polymer ?
#
loop_
_entity_poly.entity_id
_entity_poly.type
_entity_poly.pdbx_seq_one_letter_code
_entity_poly.pdbx_strand_id
1 'polypeptide(L)'
;PIFVLLVVFAVIEGKPSPPLISASTSAWPPGAYCIMQAGSACPSSFNPTELKLSVPQAILPGMTDSAGNTLIQLGRAGNSGLYASSYDSIYTLDLVLCCKIS
;
A
#
# COMPACT_ATOMS: atom_id res chain seq x y z
N PRO A 1 57.96 11.49 -41.15
CA PRO A 1 57.77 11.50 -39.69
C PRO A 1 56.27 11.34 -39.34
N ILE A 2 55.73 10.11 -39.40
CA ILE A 2 55.59 9.17 -38.26
C ILE A 2 54.76 9.82 -37.14
N PHE A 3 53.42 9.65 -37.16
CA PHE A 3 52.70 8.61 -36.39
C PHE A 3 53.11 8.62 -34.90
N VAL A 4 52.44 9.44 -34.08
CA VAL A 4 52.39 9.18 -32.63
C VAL A 4 50.93 9.17 -32.19
N LEU A 5 50.47 7.93 -32.13
CA LEU A 5 49.22 7.41 -31.64
C LEU A 5 49.16 7.61 -30.12
N LEU A 6 48.33 8.53 -29.62
CA LEU A 6 47.96 8.56 -28.19
C LEU A 6 46.55 8.00 -28.06
N VAL A 7 46.48 6.67 -27.98
CA VAL A 7 45.29 5.94 -27.57
C VAL A 7 45.14 6.14 -26.07
N VAL A 8 44.28 7.06 -25.66
CA VAL A 8 43.82 7.15 -24.28
C VAL A 8 42.80 6.03 -24.10
N PHE A 9 43.24 4.88 -23.57
CA PHE A 9 42.35 3.81 -23.13
C PHE A 9 41.53 4.31 -21.95
N ALA A 10 40.25 4.64 -22.19
CA ALA A 10 39.27 4.76 -21.13
C ALA A 10 38.97 3.36 -20.59
N VAL A 11 39.50 3.05 -19.40
CA VAL A 11 39.10 1.88 -18.61
C VAL A 11 37.68 2.13 -18.12
N ILE A 12 36.71 1.47 -18.76
CA ILE A 12 35.35 1.33 -18.24
C ILE A 12 35.39 0.22 -17.18
N GLU A 13 35.51 0.60 -15.91
CA GLU A 13 35.24 -0.29 -14.78
C GLU A 13 33.76 -0.67 -14.81
N GLY A 14 33.44 -1.82 -15.40
CA GLY A 14 32.13 -2.44 -15.30
C GLY A 14 31.87 -2.89 -13.87
N LYS A 15 31.28 -2.01 -13.05
CA LYS A 15 30.72 -2.37 -11.74
C LYS A 15 29.70 -3.50 -11.96
N PRO A 16 29.81 -4.66 -11.30
CA PRO A 16 28.83 -5.73 -11.43
C PRO A 16 27.45 -5.20 -11.06
N SER A 17 26.53 -5.17 -12.03
CA SER A 17 25.13 -4.89 -11.74
C SER A 17 24.63 -5.98 -10.79
N PRO A 18 23.94 -5.63 -9.69
CA PRO A 18 23.40 -6.63 -8.78
C PRO A 18 22.50 -7.60 -9.57
N PRO A 19 22.49 -8.89 -9.23
CA PRO A 19 21.61 -9.85 -9.91
C PRO A 19 20.19 -9.30 -9.85
N LEU A 20 19.58 -9.17 -11.03
CA LEU A 20 18.13 -8.97 -11.14
C LEU A 20 17.50 -10.16 -10.42
N ILE A 21 17.07 -9.93 -9.18
CA ILE A 21 16.14 -10.82 -8.50
C ILE A 21 14.91 -10.77 -9.39
N SER A 22 14.77 -11.74 -10.30
CA SER A 22 13.52 -11.98 -11.00
C SER A 22 12.50 -12.17 -9.90
N ALA A 23 11.68 -11.14 -9.68
CA ALA A 23 10.53 -11.22 -8.81
C ALA A 23 9.69 -12.35 -9.38
N SER A 24 9.84 -13.55 -8.80
CA SER A 24 8.97 -14.68 -9.06
C SER A 24 7.58 -14.18 -8.69
N THR A 25 6.83 -13.78 -9.72
CA THR A 25 5.46 -13.32 -9.59
C THR A 25 4.68 -14.57 -9.26
N SER A 26 4.67 -14.94 -7.98
CA SER A 26 3.89 -16.06 -7.48
C SER A 26 2.44 -15.76 -7.82
N ALA A 27 1.94 -16.43 -8.86
CA ALA A 27 0.57 -16.26 -9.28
C ALA A 27 -0.34 -16.67 -8.11
N TRP A 28 -1.28 -15.80 -7.76
CA TRP A 28 -2.30 -16.13 -6.77
C TRP A 28 -3.05 -17.40 -7.20
N PRO A 29 -3.31 -18.35 -6.30
CA PRO A 29 -4.11 -19.53 -6.61
C PRO A 29 -5.48 -19.15 -7.20
N PRO A 30 -6.16 -20.08 -7.89
CA PRO A 30 -7.54 -19.88 -8.30
C PRO A 30 -8.44 -19.60 -7.08
N GLY A 31 -9.28 -18.58 -7.16
CA GLY A 31 -10.17 -18.19 -6.08
C GLY A 31 -10.55 -16.71 -6.13
N ALA A 32 -11.54 -16.36 -5.30
CA ALA A 32 -11.94 -14.98 -5.07
C ALA A 32 -11.18 -14.41 -3.86
N TYR A 33 -10.55 -13.26 -4.04
CA TYR A 33 -9.74 -12.62 -3.02
C TYR A 33 -9.98 -11.12 -3.01
N CYS A 34 -10.05 -10.53 -1.82
CA CYS A 34 -9.97 -9.09 -1.63
C CYS A 34 -8.84 -8.79 -0.64
N ILE A 35 -7.96 -7.87 -1.03
CA ILE A 35 -6.84 -7.41 -0.22
C ILE A 35 -6.93 -5.90 -0.01
N MET A 36 -6.45 -5.38 1.12
CA MET A 36 -6.42 -3.93 1.35
C MET A 36 -5.45 -3.26 0.39
N GLN A 37 -5.89 -2.14 -0.20
CA GLN A 37 -5.06 -1.34 -1.08
C GLN A 37 -4.09 -0.49 -0.25
N ALA A 38 -2.80 -0.84 -0.31
CA ALA A 38 -1.74 -0.11 0.38
C ALA A 38 -1.15 1.07 -0.43
N GLY A 39 -1.16 0.98 -1.77
CA GLY A 39 -0.60 1.98 -2.70
C GLY A 39 -1.65 2.56 -3.65
N SER A 40 -1.22 3.27 -4.69
CA SER A 40 -2.15 3.95 -5.61
C SER A 40 -2.89 3.04 -6.60
N ALA A 41 -2.43 1.81 -6.82
CA ALA A 41 -3.03 0.89 -7.79
C ALA A 41 -3.16 -0.53 -7.23
N CYS A 42 -4.13 -1.27 -7.77
CA CYS A 42 -4.30 -2.69 -7.50
C CYS A 42 -3.30 -3.54 -8.29
N PRO A 43 -2.87 -4.71 -7.76
CA PRO A 43 -2.07 -5.66 -8.52
C PRO A 43 -2.80 -6.14 -9.78
N SER A 44 -2.05 -6.61 -10.77
CA SER A 44 -2.62 -7.17 -12.00
C SER A 44 -3.66 -8.24 -11.71
N SER A 45 -4.78 -8.19 -12.44
CA SER A 45 -5.96 -9.07 -12.25
C SER A 45 -6.81 -8.80 -11.00
N PHE A 46 -6.54 -7.74 -10.26
CA PHE A 46 -7.43 -7.22 -9.22
C PHE A 46 -8.05 -5.90 -9.66
N ASN A 47 -9.31 -5.68 -9.30
CA ASN A 47 -10.03 -4.43 -9.53
C ASN A 47 -10.23 -3.68 -8.22
N PRO A 48 -10.15 -2.34 -8.22
CA PRO A 48 -10.44 -1.54 -7.04
C PRO A 48 -11.91 -1.65 -6.66
N THR A 49 -12.19 -1.67 -5.36
CA THR A 49 -13.54 -1.68 -4.80
C THR A 49 -13.53 -0.92 -3.48
N GLU A 50 -14.52 -0.08 -3.26
CA GLU A 50 -14.68 0.70 -2.04
C GLU A 50 -15.85 0.15 -1.21
N LEU A 51 -15.64 0.01 0.10
CA LEU A 51 -16.67 -0.39 1.06
C LEU A 51 -16.68 0.62 2.20
N LYS A 52 -17.85 1.21 2.44
CA LYS A 52 -18.03 2.25 3.44
C LYS A 52 -19.06 1.83 4.48
N LEU A 53 -18.70 1.94 5.75
CA LEU A 53 -19.59 1.77 6.89
C LEU A 53 -19.61 3.04 7.72
N SER A 54 -20.78 3.64 7.89
CA SER A 54 -20.99 4.83 8.71
C SER A 54 -21.92 4.48 9.88
N VAL A 55 -21.47 4.72 11.11
CA VAL A 55 -22.22 4.43 12.34
C VAL A 55 -22.22 5.63 13.29
N PRO A 56 -23.31 5.87 14.05
CA PRO A 56 -23.34 6.95 15.04
C PRO A 56 -22.24 6.82 16.11
N GLN A 57 -21.74 7.96 16.58
CA GLN A 57 -20.76 8.02 17.66
C GLN A 57 -21.46 7.85 19.01
N ALA A 58 -21.34 6.66 19.61
CA ALA A 58 -21.74 6.41 20.99
C ALA A 58 -20.60 6.62 22.01
N ILE A 59 -19.36 6.55 21.53
CA ILE A 59 -18.11 6.61 22.29
C ILE A 59 -17.24 7.65 21.59
N LEU A 60 -16.65 8.63 22.30
CA LEU A 60 -15.80 9.66 21.69
C LEU A 60 -14.34 9.20 21.50
N PRO A 61 -13.59 9.79 20.55
CA PRO A 61 -12.16 9.52 20.40
C PRO A 61 -11.40 9.93 21.67
N GLY A 62 -10.46 9.10 22.11
CA GLY A 62 -9.66 9.34 23.32
C GLY A 62 -10.29 8.86 24.62
N MET A 63 -11.52 8.35 24.60
CA MET A 63 -12.05 7.59 25.74
C MET A 63 -11.29 6.26 25.87
N THR A 64 -10.96 5.88 27.10
CA THR A 64 -10.20 4.67 27.40
C THR A 64 -11.01 3.68 28.23
N ASP A 65 -10.67 2.40 28.14
CA ASP A 65 -11.10 1.40 29.11
C ASP A 65 -10.42 1.62 30.47
N SER A 66 -10.77 0.79 31.45
CA SER A 66 -10.16 0.82 32.80
C SER A 66 -8.67 0.47 32.82
N ALA A 67 -8.13 -0.11 31.75
CA ALA A 67 -6.72 -0.41 31.58
C ALA A 67 -5.96 0.71 30.82
N GLY A 68 -6.65 1.78 30.40
CA GLY A 68 -6.06 2.91 29.68
C GLY A 68 -5.96 2.71 28.17
N ASN A 69 -6.56 1.66 27.60
CA ASN A 69 -6.57 1.44 26.16
C ASN A 69 -7.65 2.31 25.50
N THR A 70 -7.30 3.03 24.45
CA THR A 70 -8.26 3.84 23.69
C THR A 70 -9.31 2.96 23.03
N LEU A 71 -10.59 3.28 23.27
CA LEU A 71 -11.72 2.50 22.77
C LEU A 71 -11.94 2.64 21.26
N ILE A 72 -11.62 3.80 20.70
CA ILE A 72 -11.68 4.06 19.25
C ILE A 72 -10.36 4.69 18.80
N GLN A 73 -9.62 3.97 17.95
CA GLN A 73 -8.39 4.46 17.36
C GLN A 73 -8.63 4.86 15.92
N LEU A 74 -8.68 6.17 15.67
CA LEU A 74 -8.74 6.72 14.33
C LEU A 74 -7.40 6.55 13.62
N GLY A 75 -7.42 6.44 12.29
CA GLY A 75 -6.18 6.26 11.54
C GLY A 75 -6.39 5.88 10.08
N ARG A 76 -5.27 5.63 9.41
CA ARG A 76 -5.21 5.20 8.01
C ARG A 76 -4.33 3.97 7.87
N ALA A 77 -4.74 3.07 6.98
CA ALA A 77 -3.99 1.91 6.56
C ALA A 77 -4.01 1.83 5.03
N GLY A 78 -2.93 2.30 4.40
CA GLY A 78 -2.91 2.50 2.95
C GLY A 78 -3.93 3.56 2.53
N ASN A 79 -4.80 3.19 1.58
CA ASN A 79 -5.92 4.03 1.16
C ASN A 79 -7.18 3.87 2.02
N SER A 80 -7.21 2.88 2.91
CA SER A 80 -8.33 2.68 3.85
C SER A 80 -8.14 3.53 5.10
N GLY A 81 -9.22 3.87 5.78
CA GLY A 81 -9.14 4.64 7.02
C GLY A 81 -10.41 4.61 7.86
N LEU A 82 -10.23 4.94 9.14
CA LEU A 82 -11.30 5.18 10.10
C LEU A 82 -11.23 6.63 10.54
N TYR A 83 -12.31 7.37 10.29
CA TYR A 83 -12.42 8.79 10.60
C TYR A 83 -13.72 9.11 11.32
N ALA A 84 -13.72 10.27 11.97
CA ALA A 84 -14.86 10.82 12.71
C ALA A 84 -15.34 12.10 12.03
N SER A 85 -16.65 12.23 11.81
CA SER A 85 -17.29 13.51 11.49
C SER A 85 -17.95 14.05 12.75
N SER A 86 -17.45 15.18 13.26
CA SER A 86 -18.03 15.87 14.43
C SER A 86 -19.35 16.57 14.11
N TYR A 87 -19.59 16.90 12.84
CA TYR A 87 -20.84 17.53 12.39
C TYR A 87 -21.98 16.51 12.37
N ASP A 88 -21.72 15.35 11.76
CA ASP A 88 -22.73 14.28 11.64
C ASP A 88 -22.77 13.36 12.85
N SER A 89 -21.83 13.53 13.79
CA SER A 89 -21.64 12.63 14.94
C SER A 89 -21.54 11.17 14.52
N ILE A 90 -20.73 10.87 13.48
CA ILE A 90 -20.61 9.55 12.86
C ILE A 90 -19.15 9.13 12.75
N TYR A 91 -18.88 7.86 13.06
CA TYR A 91 -17.67 7.17 12.62
C TYR A 91 -17.87 6.58 11.25
N THR A 92 -16.88 6.77 10.38
CA THR A 92 -16.88 6.17 9.05
C THR A 92 -15.62 5.36 8.86
N LEU A 93 -15.82 4.05 8.65
CA LEU A 93 -14.81 3.14 8.16
C LEU A 93 -14.91 3.10 6.64
N ASP A 94 -13.81 3.42 5.99
CA ASP A 94 -13.66 3.42 4.54
C ASP A 94 -12.58 2.42 4.17
N LEU A 95 -12.97 1.35 3.47
CA LEU A 95 -12.10 0.27 3.04
C LEU A 95 -11.93 0.33 1.54
N VAL A 96 -10.71 0.65 1.11
CA VAL A 96 -10.30 0.56 -0.28
C VAL A 96 -9.61 -0.77 -0.48
N LEU A 97 -10.24 -1.64 -1.25
CA LEU A 97 -9.85 -3.02 -1.49
C LEU A 97 -9.49 -3.24 -2.95
N CYS A 98 -8.61 -4.18 -3.19
CA CYS A 98 -8.34 -4.76 -4.49
C CYS A 98 -8.94 -6.15 -4.50
N CYS A 99 -9.92 -6.39 -5.37
CA CYS A 99 -10.65 -7.65 -5.45
C CYS A 99 -10.42 -8.35 -6.80
N LYS A 100 -10.10 -9.63 -6.75
CA LYS A 100 -10.07 -10.56 -7.88
C LYS A 100 -11.25 -11.50 -7.74
N ILE A 101 -12.13 -11.50 -8.74
CA ILE A 101 -13.26 -12.43 -8.83
C ILE A 101 -12.91 -13.40 -9.96
N SER A 102 -13.05 -14.70 -9.69
CA SER A 102 -12.68 -15.78 -10.63
C SER A 102 -13.66 -15.89 -11.79
#